data_AF-A0A8B9MX49-F1
#
_entry.id   AF-A0A8B9MX49-F1
#
_cell.length_a   1.000
_cell.length_b   1.000
_cell.length_c   1.000
_cell.angle_alpha   90.00
_cell.angle_beta   90.00
_cell.angle_gamma   90.00
#
_symmetry.space_group_name_H-M   'P 1'
#
loop_
_entity.id
_entity.type
_entity.pdbx_description
1 polymer ?
#
loop_
_entity_poly.entity_id
_entity_poly.type
_entity_poly.pdbx_seq_one_letter_code
_entity_poly.pdbx_strand_id
1 'polypeptide(L)'
;MPHRTIHLFRKGLRLHDNPTLLAALECSEVVYPVYILDRKFMTSVMHIGTLRWHFLLQSLEDLQKNLYQLGSCLLVIQGEYESVLRDHIQKWNITQVTLDAEMEPFYKEMEANIRRLGEELGFEVLSLVGHSLYNTKRILDLNSGTPPLTYKRFLHILSLLGDPEVPVRNLTAEDFQKCRPPDLGLAECYRVPLPVDLKIPAESLSPWRGGETEGLQRLEQHLTDQVSLDFTWVMLVALGELRLVSSFYVWFCLDLEKLLSCRVLFQLWLSFPLPGLSSWQPSLLSWFNPNQQLNTTQPLT
;
A
#
# COMPACT_ATOMS: atom_id res chain seq x y z
N MET A 1 -11.45 27.32 -2.84
CA MET A 1 -12.78 26.74 -2.52
C MET A 1 -12.58 25.27 -2.23
N PRO A 2 -13.36 24.63 -1.36
CA PRO A 2 -13.19 23.20 -1.11
C PRO A 2 -13.50 22.41 -2.38
N HIS A 3 -12.69 21.40 -2.69
CA HIS A 3 -12.85 20.64 -3.93
C HIS A 3 -14.02 19.64 -3.83
N ARG A 4 -14.61 19.29 -4.98
CA ARG A 4 -15.39 18.06 -5.15
C ARG A 4 -14.49 17.07 -5.89
N THR A 5 -14.25 15.93 -5.26
CA THR A 5 -13.07 15.12 -5.59
C THR A 5 -13.44 13.70 -5.90
N ILE A 6 -12.96 13.16 -7.03
CA ILE A 6 -12.93 11.72 -7.24
C ILE A 6 -11.59 11.21 -6.71
N HIS A 7 -11.60 10.22 -5.83
CA HIS A 7 -10.41 9.45 -5.50
C HIS A 7 -10.42 8.13 -6.28
N LEU A 8 -9.51 7.98 -7.24
CA LEU A 8 -9.39 6.81 -8.10
C LEU A 8 -8.48 5.77 -7.47
N PHE A 9 -9.09 4.74 -6.90
CA PHE A 9 -8.40 3.55 -6.46
C PHE A 9 -7.85 2.76 -7.65
N ARG A 10 -6.59 2.33 -7.53
CA ARG A 10 -5.93 1.43 -8.48
C ARG A 10 -5.31 0.24 -7.76
N LYS A 11 -4.12 0.42 -7.18
CA LYS A 11 -3.48 -0.60 -6.35
C LYS A 11 -3.75 -0.42 -4.87
N GLY A 12 -3.72 0.83 -4.36
CA GLY A 12 -3.90 1.18 -2.94
C GLY A 12 -5.30 0.90 -2.42
N LEU A 13 -5.77 -0.35 -2.52
CA LEU A 13 -7.08 -0.83 -2.07
C LEU A 13 -7.07 -1.03 -0.54
N ARG A 14 -6.80 0.07 0.17
CA ARG A 14 -6.67 0.14 1.63
C ARG A 14 -7.01 1.53 2.15
N LEU A 15 -7.42 1.61 3.41
CA LEU A 15 -7.66 2.86 4.12
C LEU A 15 -6.50 3.25 5.05
N HIS A 16 -5.74 2.28 5.57
CA HIS A 16 -4.52 2.59 6.30
C HIS A 16 -3.43 3.12 5.36
N ASP A 17 -2.64 4.07 5.88
CA ASP A 17 -1.50 4.66 5.17
C ASP A 17 -1.78 4.93 3.68
N ASN A 18 -2.82 5.72 3.45
CA ASN A 18 -3.21 6.15 2.12
C ASN A 18 -3.03 7.67 2.02
N PRO A 19 -1.83 8.15 1.63
CA PRO A 19 -1.52 9.58 1.61
C PRO A 19 -2.39 10.34 0.59
N THR A 20 -2.64 9.75 -0.57
CA THR A 20 -3.53 10.31 -1.60
C THR A 20 -4.98 10.39 -1.08
N LEU A 21 -5.44 9.31 -0.45
CA LEU A 21 -6.60 9.16 0.43
C LEU A 21 -6.85 10.39 1.30
N LEU A 22 -5.89 10.56 2.21
CA LEU A 22 -5.91 11.54 3.26
C LEU A 22 -5.90 12.95 2.70
N ALA A 23 -5.03 13.24 1.73
CA ALA A 23 -4.94 14.55 1.10
C ALA A 23 -6.24 14.93 0.37
N ALA A 24 -6.93 13.96 -0.25
CA ALA A 24 -8.23 14.19 -0.86
C ALA A 24 -9.27 14.61 0.19
N LEU A 25 -9.32 13.91 1.34
CA LEU A 25 -10.27 14.23 2.42
C LEU A 25 -9.99 15.58 3.09
N GLU A 26 -8.73 15.99 3.19
CA GLU A 26 -8.33 17.25 3.82
C GLU A 26 -8.62 18.48 2.93
N CYS A 27 -8.62 18.32 1.61
CA CYS A 27 -8.78 19.43 0.65
C CYS A 27 -10.19 19.55 0.06
N SER A 28 -11.12 18.64 0.40
CA SER A 28 -12.39 18.49 -0.32
C SER A 28 -13.62 18.65 0.58
N GLU A 29 -14.70 19.18 0.02
CA GLU A 29 -16.03 19.15 0.64
C GLU A 29 -16.71 17.80 0.45
N VAL A 30 -16.50 17.16 -0.69
CA VAL A 30 -17.08 15.86 -1.06
C VAL A 30 -16.02 15.01 -1.73
N VAL A 31 -15.83 13.77 -1.27
CA VAL A 31 -14.95 12.78 -1.91
C VAL A 31 -15.77 11.61 -2.38
N TYR A 32 -15.63 11.25 -3.66
CA TYR A 32 -16.18 10.06 -4.30
C TYR A 32 -15.07 9.01 -4.41
N PRO A 33 -15.04 7.99 -3.52
CA PRO A 33 -14.09 6.90 -3.64
C PRO A 33 -14.53 5.97 -4.79
N VAL A 34 -13.75 5.93 -5.87
CA VAL A 34 -14.13 5.27 -7.12
C VAL A 34 -13.09 4.23 -7.50
N TYR A 35 -13.55 3.06 -7.95
CA TYR A 35 -12.73 2.10 -8.67
C TYR A 35 -13.27 1.92 -10.09
N ILE A 36 -12.48 2.24 -11.11
CA ILE A 36 -12.88 2.06 -12.50
C ILE A 36 -12.42 0.69 -12.97
N LEU A 37 -13.39 -0.19 -13.23
CA LEU A 37 -13.13 -1.50 -13.82
C LEU A 37 -13.08 -1.40 -15.35
N ASP A 38 -11.91 -1.03 -15.87
CA ASP A 38 -11.65 -0.95 -17.31
C ASP A 38 -11.06 -2.25 -17.85
N ARG A 39 -11.92 -3.15 -18.34
CA ARG A 39 -11.47 -4.41 -18.93
C ARG A 39 -10.61 -4.23 -20.18
N LYS A 40 -10.86 -3.20 -20.99
CA LYS A 40 -10.09 -2.97 -22.23
C LYS A 40 -8.67 -2.58 -21.86
N PHE A 41 -8.52 -1.62 -20.97
CA PHE A 41 -7.22 -1.22 -20.43
C PHE A 41 -6.52 -2.38 -19.73
N MET A 42 -7.21 -3.10 -18.84
CA MET A 42 -6.60 -4.22 -18.11
C MET A 42 -6.13 -5.32 -19.07
N THR A 43 -6.90 -5.65 -20.10
CA THR A 43 -6.53 -6.70 -21.07
C THR A 43 -5.39 -6.25 -21.99
N SER A 44 -5.25 -4.95 -22.27
CA SER A 44 -4.16 -4.43 -23.12
C SER A 44 -2.83 -4.34 -22.38
N VAL A 45 -2.84 -4.14 -21.06
CA VAL A 45 -1.62 -3.92 -20.26
C VAL A 45 -1.20 -5.11 -19.43
N MET A 46 -2.10 -6.05 -19.12
CA MET A 46 -1.81 -7.18 -18.25
C MET A 46 -2.62 -8.45 -18.54
N HIS A 47 -2.03 -9.60 -18.25
CA HIS A 47 -2.74 -10.88 -18.24
C HIS A 47 -3.24 -11.19 -16.83
N ILE A 48 -4.56 -11.12 -16.63
CA ILE A 48 -5.22 -11.37 -15.34
C ILE A 48 -5.94 -12.71 -15.40
N GLY A 49 -5.38 -13.71 -14.72
CA GLY A 49 -6.03 -15.02 -14.57
C GLY A 49 -7.21 -14.97 -13.59
N THR A 50 -8.05 -16.00 -13.63
CA THR A 50 -9.26 -16.15 -12.81
C THR A 50 -9.03 -15.93 -11.31
N LEU A 51 -7.93 -16.45 -10.75
CA LEU A 51 -7.64 -16.31 -9.32
C LEU A 51 -7.32 -14.87 -8.93
N ARG A 52 -6.65 -14.11 -9.81
CA ARG A 52 -6.36 -12.69 -9.58
C ARG A 52 -7.63 -11.86 -9.64
N TRP A 53 -8.57 -12.22 -10.51
CA TRP A 53 -9.88 -11.59 -10.55
C TRP A 53 -10.67 -11.82 -9.26
N HIS A 54 -10.70 -13.05 -8.75
CA HIS A 54 -11.34 -13.34 -7.46
C HIS A 54 -10.69 -12.54 -6.33
N PHE A 55 -9.36 -12.50 -6.30
CA PHE A 55 -8.63 -11.73 -5.30
C PHE A 55 -8.99 -10.25 -5.37
N LEU A 56 -9.02 -9.66 -6.56
CA LEU A 56 -9.39 -8.26 -6.77
C LEU A 56 -10.82 -7.98 -6.30
N LEU A 57 -11.80 -8.81 -6.70
CA LEU A 57 -13.20 -8.63 -6.30
C LEU A 57 -13.35 -8.69 -4.78
N GLN A 58 -12.70 -9.67 -4.14
CA GLN A 58 -12.67 -9.79 -2.68
C GLN A 58 -12.05 -8.56 -2.02
N SER A 59 -10.96 -8.01 -2.57
CA SER A 59 -10.36 -6.78 -2.08
C SER A 59 -11.27 -5.56 -2.22
N LEU A 60 -12.01 -5.44 -3.32
CA LEU A 60 -12.97 -4.36 -3.52
C LEU A 60 -14.19 -4.48 -2.59
N GLU A 61 -14.68 -5.69 -2.36
CA GLU A 61 -15.74 -5.95 -1.37
C GLU A 61 -15.30 -5.58 0.05
N ASP A 62 -14.06 -5.90 0.42
CA ASP A 62 -13.49 -5.54 1.72
C ASP A 62 -13.31 -4.02 1.85
N LEU A 63 -12.77 -3.36 0.82
CA LEU A 63 -12.65 -1.90 0.77
C LEU A 63 -14.02 -1.21 0.88
N GLN A 64 -15.04 -1.71 0.18
CA GLN A 64 -16.40 -1.20 0.29
C GLN A 64 -16.94 -1.33 1.72
N LYS A 65 -16.71 -2.47 2.39
CA LYS A 65 -17.13 -2.68 3.79
C LYS A 65 -16.41 -1.72 4.74
N ASN A 66 -15.10 -1.55 4.58
CA ASN A 66 -14.31 -0.65 5.42
C ASN A 66 -14.73 0.82 5.24
N LEU A 67 -15.01 1.26 4.00
CA LEU A 67 -15.56 2.59 3.72
C LEU A 67 -16.95 2.77 4.33
N TYR A 68 -17.81 1.76 4.25
CA TYR A 68 -19.16 1.79 4.82
C TYR A 68 -19.15 1.96 6.34
N GLN A 69 -18.21 1.31 7.03
CA GLN A 69 -18.03 1.48 8.47
C GLN A 69 -17.65 2.91 8.87
N LEU A 70 -16.99 3.65 7.97
CA LEU A 70 -16.63 5.06 8.18
C LEU A 70 -17.69 6.05 7.66
N GLY A 71 -18.85 5.55 7.19
CA GLY A 71 -19.94 6.39 6.69
C GLY A 71 -19.80 6.80 5.22
N SER A 72 -18.92 6.16 4.46
CA SER A 72 -18.72 6.39 3.03
C SER A 72 -19.12 5.16 2.19
N CYS A 73 -18.89 5.17 0.89
CA CYS A 73 -19.08 4.00 0.05
C CYS A 73 -18.06 3.96 -1.10
N LEU A 74 -17.77 2.75 -1.59
CA LEU A 74 -16.99 2.55 -2.81
C LEU A 74 -17.94 2.56 -4.01
N LEU A 75 -17.57 3.31 -5.06
CA LEU A 75 -18.29 3.34 -6.33
C LEU A 75 -17.49 2.57 -7.39
N VAL A 76 -17.93 1.37 -7.74
CA VAL A 76 -17.30 0.57 -8.79
C VAL A 76 -17.98 0.84 -10.11
N ILE A 77 -17.23 1.41 -11.07
CA ILE A 77 -17.77 1.82 -12.37
C ILE A 77 -17.12 0.98 -13.47
N GLN A 78 -17.94 0.29 -14.26
CA GLN A 78 -17.44 -0.52 -15.38
C GLN A 78 -17.41 0.32 -16.66
N GLY A 79 -16.24 0.43 -17.29
CA GLY A 79 -16.11 1.19 -18.53
C GLY A 79 -14.69 1.65 -18.78
N GLU A 80 -14.49 2.31 -19.92
CA GLU A 80 -13.21 2.93 -20.27
C GLU A 80 -12.97 4.16 -19.39
N TYR A 81 -11.79 4.25 -18.76
CA TYR A 81 -11.53 5.28 -17.74
C TYR A 81 -11.76 6.71 -18.24
N GLU A 82 -11.42 7.03 -19.48
CA GLU A 82 -11.63 8.37 -20.03
C GLU A 82 -13.12 8.68 -20.20
N SER A 83 -13.89 7.73 -20.77
CA SER A 83 -15.33 7.89 -20.97
C SER A 83 -16.07 7.99 -19.63
N VAL A 84 -15.68 7.14 -18.66
CA VAL A 84 -16.22 7.15 -17.30
C VAL A 84 -15.93 8.49 -16.62
N LEU A 85 -14.70 8.99 -16.69
CA LEU A 85 -14.34 10.27 -16.09
C LEU A 85 -15.12 11.42 -16.73
N ARG A 86 -15.18 11.50 -18.07
CA ARG A 86 -15.95 12.55 -18.77
C ARG A 86 -17.41 12.62 -18.29
N ASP A 87 -18.06 11.48 -18.19
CA ASP A 87 -19.45 11.36 -17.74
C ASP A 87 -19.62 11.77 -16.26
N HIS A 88 -18.76 11.27 -15.37
CA HIS A 88 -18.91 11.46 -13.93
C HIS A 88 -18.39 12.81 -13.43
N ILE A 89 -17.42 13.41 -14.11
CA ILE A 89 -16.96 14.78 -13.83
C ILE A 89 -18.10 15.77 -14.00
N GLN A 90 -18.88 15.64 -15.08
CA GLN A 90 -20.05 16.48 -15.32
C GLN A 90 -21.17 16.17 -14.33
N LYS A 91 -21.52 14.89 -14.14
CA LYS A 91 -22.60 14.47 -13.23
C LYS A 91 -22.39 14.91 -11.78
N TRP A 92 -21.15 14.90 -11.31
CA TRP A 92 -20.81 15.20 -9.92
C TRP A 92 -20.12 16.56 -9.74
N ASN A 93 -20.03 17.38 -10.79
CA ASN A 93 -19.37 18.69 -10.79
C ASN A 93 -17.98 18.64 -10.13
N ILE A 94 -17.16 17.71 -10.60
CA ILE A 94 -15.85 17.40 -10.02
C ILE A 94 -14.85 18.50 -10.37
N THR A 95 -14.09 18.93 -9.37
CA THR A 95 -13.03 19.94 -9.50
C THR A 95 -11.64 19.36 -9.26
N GLN A 96 -11.54 18.14 -8.75
CA GLN A 96 -10.28 17.46 -8.49
C GLN A 96 -10.39 15.95 -8.69
N VAL A 97 -9.35 15.34 -9.25
CA VAL A 97 -9.17 13.89 -9.30
C VAL A 97 -7.88 13.55 -8.57
N THR A 98 -7.96 12.64 -7.61
CA THR A 98 -6.81 12.14 -6.89
C THR A 98 -6.55 10.68 -7.24
N LEU A 99 -5.29 10.30 -7.35
CA LEU A 99 -4.85 8.94 -7.68
C LEU A 99 -3.43 8.72 -7.18
N ASP A 100 -3.08 7.51 -6.75
CA ASP A 100 -1.72 7.22 -6.29
C ASP A 100 -0.71 7.45 -7.42
N ALA A 101 0.45 8.05 -7.14
CA ALA A 101 1.51 8.20 -8.13
C ALA A 101 2.22 6.86 -8.32
N GLU A 102 1.87 6.12 -9.38
CA GLU A 102 2.39 4.78 -9.67
C GLU A 102 3.59 4.82 -10.61
N MET A 103 4.51 3.87 -10.47
CA MET A 103 5.73 3.83 -11.30
C MET A 103 5.57 3.04 -12.62
N GLU A 104 4.56 2.18 -12.76
CA GLU A 104 4.39 1.38 -13.97
C GLU A 104 4.09 2.24 -15.20
N PRO A 105 4.72 1.96 -16.36
CA PRO A 105 4.55 2.77 -17.56
C PRO A 105 3.10 2.99 -17.98
N PHE A 106 2.26 1.95 -17.89
CA PHE A 106 0.85 2.05 -18.25
C PHE A 106 0.04 2.91 -17.28
N TYR A 107 0.39 2.93 -15.99
CA TYR A 107 -0.26 3.81 -15.02
C TYR A 107 0.21 5.26 -15.12
N LYS A 108 1.48 5.48 -15.51
CA LYS A 108 2.01 6.81 -15.82
C LYS A 108 1.35 7.39 -17.07
N GLU A 109 1.15 6.58 -18.11
CA GLU A 109 0.45 7.00 -19.32
C GLU A 109 -1.02 7.33 -19.01
N MET A 110 -1.70 6.49 -18.24
CA MET A 110 -3.05 6.77 -17.75
C MET A 110 -3.11 8.08 -16.95
N GLU A 111 -2.18 8.31 -16.02
CA GLU A 111 -2.11 9.57 -15.26
C GLU A 111 -1.87 10.78 -16.18
N ALA A 112 -0.99 10.66 -17.18
CA ALA A 112 -0.77 11.70 -18.17
C ALA A 112 -2.03 12.00 -19.01
N ASN A 113 -2.79 10.97 -19.38
CA ASN A 113 -4.09 11.13 -20.05
C ASN A 113 -5.11 11.83 -19.13
N ILE A 114 -5.18 11.45 -17.86
CA ILE A 114 -6.09 12.07 -16.87
C ILE A 114 -5.72 13.53 -16.62
N ARG A 115 -4.42 13.87 -16.57
CA ARG A 115 -3.95 15.26 -16.46
C ARG A 115 -4.36 16.10 -17.67
N ARG A 116 -4.19 15.57 -18.89
CA ARG A 116 -4.68 16.22 -20.12
C ARG A 116 -6.19 16.42 -20.11
N LEU A 117 -6.93 15.42 -19.63
CA LEU A 117 -8.38 15.52 -19.44
C LEU A 117 -8.74 16.59 -18.40
N GLY A 118 -7.92 16.76 -17.37
CA GLY A 118 -8.04 17.83 -16.35
C GLY A 118 -7.91 19.23 -16.93
N GLU A 119 -6.93 19.42 -17.82
CA GLU A 119 -6.75 20.67 -18.55
C GLU A 119 -7.93 20.97 -19.48
N GLU A 120 -8.52 19.94 -20.10
CA GLU A 120 -9.67 20.06 -20.99
C GLU A 120 -10.98 20.38 -20.25
N LEU A 121 -11.26 19.66 -19.16
CA LEU A 121 -12.54 19.72 -18.44
C LEU A 121 -12.53 20.64 -17.21
N GLY A 122 -11.37 21.16 -16.82
CA GLY A 122 -11.24 22.12 -15.72
C GLY A 122 -11.20 21.49 -14.33
N PHE A 123 -10.51 20.35 -14.16
CA PHE A 123 -10.25 19.74 -12.84
C PHE A 123 -8.76 19.57 -12.57
N GLU A 124 -8.39 19.66 -11.29
CA GLU A 124 -7.01 19.47 -10.84
C GLU A 124 -6.68 17.99 -10.63
N VAL A 125 -5.41 17.61 -10.80
CA VAL A 125 -4.94 16.24 -10.55
C VAL A 125 -3.86 16.22 -9.48
N LEU A 126 -4.18 15.58 -8.35
CA LEU A 126 -3.25 15.35 -7.24
C LEU A 126 -2.82 13.88 -7.20
N SER A 127 -1.52 13.63 -7.14
CA SER A 127 -1.00 12.28 -6.93
C SER A 127 0.13 12.28 -5.91
N LEU A 128 0.08 11.31 -4.99
CA LEU A 128 1.07 11.09 -3.94
C LEU A 128 1.56 9.65 -4.00
N VAL A 129 2.80 9.42 -3.58
CA VAL A 129 3.42 8.09 -3.59
C VAL A 129 2.91 7.30 -2.39
N GLY A 130 2.39 6.09 -2.63
CA GLY A 130 1.95 5.17 -1.57
C GLY A 130 2.39 3.72 -1.80
N HIS A 131 3.43 3.51 -2.62
CA HIS A 131 3.89 2.18 -3.05
C HIS A 131 5.38 1.92 -2.79
N SER A 132 6.13 2.90 -2.26
CA SER A 132 7.58 2.79 -2.05
C SER A 132 7.99 3.39 -0.72
N LEU A 133 8.80 2.67 0.05
CA LEU A 133 9.33 3.08 1.36
C LEU A 133 10.15 4.37 1.38
N TYR A 134 10.73 4.69 0.23
CA TYR A 134 11.61 5.83 0.06
C TYR A 134 11.24 6.55 -1.22
N ASN A 135 11.41 7.87 -1.20
CA ASN A 135 11.33 8.65 -2.42
C ASN A 135 12.38 8.21 -3.45
N THR A 136 11.93 7.49 -4.48
CA THR A 136 12.79 6.94 -5.54
C THR A 136 13.65 8.01 -6.22
N LYS A 137 13.15 9.24 -6.37
CA LYS A 137 13.92 10.35 -6.96
C LYS A 137 15.14 10.69 -6.11
N ARG A 138 15.00 10.73 -4.77
CA ARG A 138 16.14 10.99 -3.87
C ARG A 138 17.21 9.90 -3.96
N ILE A 139 16.80 8.64 -4.16
CA ILE A 139 17.75 7.53 -4.39
C ILE A 139 18.53 7.74 -5.69
N LEU A 140 17.85 8.13 -6.77
CA LEU A 140 18.50 8.44 -8.05
C LEU A 140 19.44 9.63 -7.93
N ASP A 141 19.03 10.71 -7.26
CA ASP A 141 19.84 11.92 -7.08
C ASP A 141 21.14 11.60 -6.32
N LEU A 142 21.08 10.78 -5.27
CA LEU A 142 22.27 10.30 -4.53
C LEU A 142 23.14 9.32 -5.32
N ASN A 143 22.63 8.79 -6.43
CA ASN A 143 23.34 7.89 -7.32
C ASN A 143 23.53 8.48 -8.73
N SER A 144 23.72 9.80 -8.79
CA SER A 144 24.06 10.53 -10.01
C SER A 144 23.05 10.35 -11.14
N GLY A 145 21.75 10.29 -10.79
CA GLY A 145 20.64 10.16 -11.73
C GLY A 145 20.39 8.74 -12.26
N THR A 146 21.13 7.73 -11.80
CA THR A 146 21.01 6.34 -12.28
C THR A 146 20.55 5.40 -11.18
N PRO A 147 19.77 4.34 -11.48
CA PRO A 147 19.38 3.37 -10.47
C PRO A 147 20.60 2.55 -10.01
N PRO A 148 20.76 2.28 -8.70
CA PRO A 148 21.82 1.39 -8.24
C PRO A 148 21.59 -0.04 -8.76
N LEU A 149 22.54 -0.55 -9.54
CA LEU A 149 22.43 -1.86 -10.20
C LEU A 149 22.84 -3.04 -9.31
N THR A 150 23.34 -2.77 -8.10
CA THR A 150 23.68 -3.82 -7.12
C THR A 150 23.00 -3.53 -5.79
N TYR A 151 22.55 -4.59 -5.11
CA TYR A 151 21.91 -4.47 -3.82
C TYR A 151 22.82 -3.83 -2.76
N LYS A 152 24.14 -4.12 -2.80
CA LYS A 152 25.13 -3.49 -1.93
C LYS A 152 25.17 -1.97 -2.11
N ARG A 153 25.17 -1.48 -3.37
CA ARG A 153 25.14 -0.04 -3.65
C ARG A 153 23.82 0.58 -3.20
N PHE A 154 22.71 -0.10 -3.43
CA PHE A 154 21.39 0.32 -2.95
C PHE A 154 21.38 0.51 -1.43
N LEU A 155 21.82 -0.48 -0.64
CA LEU A 155 21.90 -0.36 0.82
C LEU A 155 22.83 0.77 1.28
N HIS A 156 23.96 0.98 0.59
CA HIS A 156 24.84 2.11 0.90
C HIS A 156 24.14 3.45 0.69
N ILE A 157 23.38 3.62 -0.40
CA ILE A 157 22.60 4.84 -0.63
C ILE A 157 21.53 5.01 0.45
N LEU A 158 20.83 3.94 0.83
CA LEU A 158 19.85 4.02 1.92
C LEU A 158 20.48 4.45 3.25
N SER A 159 21.69 3.97 3.55
CA SER A 159 22.40 4.40 4.76
C SER A 159 22.75 5.90 4.79
N LEU A 160 22.83 6.54 3.61
CA LEU A 160 23.01 7.99 3.48
C LEU A 160 21.67 8.73 3.56
N LEU A 161 20.59 8.10 3.11
CA LEU A 161 19.26 8.68 3.03
C LEU A 161 18.55 8.73 4.39
N GLY A 162 18.86 7.76 5.26
CA GLY A 162 18.28 7.61 6.59
C GLY A 162 17.09 6.65 6.60
N ASP A 163 16.18 6.87 7.53
CA ASP A 163 14.99 6.05 7.72
C ASP A 163 13.97 6.23 6.57
N PRO A 164 13.12 5.21 6.32
CA PRO A 164 12.04 5.32 5.34
C PRO A 164 11.00 6.37 5.75
N GLU A 165 10.12 6.71 4.81
CA GLU A 165 8.94 7.52 5.12
C GLU A 165 8.06 6.78 6.14
N VAL A 166 7.38 7.57 6.97
CA VAL A 166 6.51 7.05 8.03
C VAL A 166 5.08 7.01 7.52
N PRO A 167 4.32 5.95 7.84
CA PRO A 167 2.97 5.81 7.35
C PRO A 167 2.11 6.98 7.86
N VAL A 168 1.25 7.51 7.00
CA VAL A 168 0.28 8.53 7.39
C VAL A 168 -0.74 7.95 8.37
N ARG A 169 -1.40 8.83 9.12
CA ARG A 169 -2.44 8.42 10.08
C ARG A 169 -3.57 7.66 9.40
N ASN A 170 -4.22 6.77 10.16
CA ASN A 170 -5.44 6.12 9.70
C ASN A 170 -6.56 7.13 9.49
N LEU A 171 -7.45 6.82 8.54
CA LEU A 171 -8.69 7.55 8.31
C LEU A 171 -9.71 7.24 9.42
N THR A 172 -10.51 8.23 9.77
CA THR A 172 -11.51 8.18 10.82
C THR A 172 -12.90 8.51 10.28
N ALA A 173 -13.95 8.14 11.00
CA ALA A 173 -15.31 8.56 10.64
C ALA A 173 -15.47 10.09 10.64
N GLU A 174 -14.69 10.81 11.46
CA GLU A 174 -14.69 12.28 11.46
C GLU A 174 -14.20 12.87 10.14
N ASP A 175 -13.23 12.22 9.47
CA ASP A 175 -12.72 12.68 8.18
C ASP A 175 -13.85 12.65 7.12
N PHE A 176 -14.67 11.60 7.12
CA PHE A 176 -15.84 11.46 6.25
C PHE A 176 -17.09 12.22 6.75
N GLN A 177 -17.09 12.75 7.96
CA GLN A 177 -18.13 13.69 8.41
C GLN A 177 -17.81 15.12 7.98
N LYS A 178 -16.53 15.50 8.02
CA LYS A 178 -16.03 16.81 7.56
C LYS A 178 -16.11 16.91 6.05
N CYS A 179 -15.71 15.85 5.35
CA CYS A 179 -15.86 15.69 3.92
C CYS A 179 -17.10 14.85 3.62
N ARG A 180 -18.21 15.48 3.22
CA ARG A 180 -19.49 14.79 3.04
C ARG A 180 -19.31 13.59 2.10
N PRO A 181 -19.79 12.40 2.50
CA PRO A 181 -19.73 11.23 1.64
C PRO A 181 -20.70 11.41 0.46
N PRO A 182 -20.50 10.67 -0.64
CA PRO A 182 -21.48 10.62 -1.71
C PRO A 182 -22.80 10.04 -1.18
N ASP A 183 -23.91 10.34 -1.87
CA ASP A 183 -25.20 9.74 -1.53
C ASP A 183 -25.07 8.21 -1.53
N LEU A 184 -25.37 7.59 -0.39
CA LEU A 184 -25.30 6.13 -0.22
C LEU A 184 -26.24 5.40 -1.20
N GLY A 185 -27.29 6.06 -1.71
CA GLY A 185 -28.15 5.53 -2.77
C GLY A 185 -27.40 5.24 -4.08
N LEU A 186 -26.31 5.97 -4.36
CA LEU A 186 -25.45 5.69 -5.51
C LEU A 186 -24.76 4.33 -5.39
N ALA A 187 -24.49 3.85 -4.18
CA ALA A 187 -23.82 2.56 -3.98
C ALA A 187 -24.63 1.40 -4.55
N GLU A 188 -25.96 1.53 -4.67
CA GLU A 188 -26.78 0.50 -5.31
C GLU A 188 -26.56 0.43 -6.82
N CYS A 189 -26.23 1.55 -7.46
CA CYS A 189 -25.94 1.65 -8.89
C CYS A 189 -24.50 1.26 -9.23
N TYR A 190 -23.57 1.40 -8.28
CA TYR A 190 -22.12 1.21 -8.49
C TYR A 190 -21.56 0.09 -7.61
N ARG A 191 -22.26 -1.04 -7.54
CA ARG A 191 -21.86 -2.20 -6.74
C ARG A 191 -20.61 -2.87 -7.30
N VAL A 192 -19.83 -3.50 -6.41
CA VAL A 192 -18.77 -4.44 -6.82
C VAL A 192 -19.42 -5.57 -7.65
N PRO A 193 -18.93 -5.84 -8.87
CA PRO A 193 -19.51 -6.87 -9.73
C PRO A 193 -19.25 -8.27 -9.16
N LEU A 194 -20.20 -9.17 -9.40
CA LEU A 194 -20.04 -10.58 -9.06
C LEU A 194 -19.11 -11.27 -10.07
N PRO A 195 -18.47 -12.40 -9.68
CA PRO A 195 -17.68 -13.22 -10.59
C PRO A 195 -18.43 -13.57 -11.90
N VAL A 196 -19.73 -13.85 -11.81
CA VAL A 196 -20.58 -14.16 -12.96
C VAL A 196 -20.69 -12.99 -13.95
N ASP A 197 -20.71 -11.74 -13.46
CA ASP A 197 -20.73 -10.53 -14.29
C ASP A 197 -19.41 -10.39 -15.05
N LEU A 198 -18.32 -10.89 -14.45
CA LEU A 198 -17.00 -10.93 -15.06
C LEU A 198 -16.78 -12.10 -16.01
N LYS A 199 -17.75 -13.01 -16.16
CA LYS A 199 -17.61 -14.27 -16.92
C LYS A 199 -16.47 -15.15 -16.39
N ILE A 200 -16.23 -15.11 -15.09
CA ILE A 200 -15.31 -16.00 -14.40
C ILE A 200 -16.11 -17.02 -13.56
N PRO A 201 -15.55 -18.20 -13.25
CA PRO A 201 -16.17 -19.16 -12.32
C PRO A 201 -16.62 -18.48 -11.02
N ALA A 202 -17.74 -18.92 -10.45
CA ALA A 202 -18.30 -18.32 -9.23
C ALA A 202 -17.44 -18.58 -7.99
N GLU A 203 -16.74 -19.71 -7.96
CA GLU A 203 -15.96 -20.16 -6.81
C GLU A 203 -14.46 -19.93 -7.02
N SER A 204 -13.82 -19.39 -6.00
CA SER A 204 -12.36 -19.35 -5.89
C SER A 204 -11.88 -20.59 -5.15
N LEU A 205 -11.00 -21.38 -5.78
CA LEU A 205 -10.31 -22.50 -5.13
C LEU A 205 -9.03 -22.06 -4.40
N SER A 206 -8.72 -20.76 -4.40
CA SER A 206 -7.52 -20.23 -3.76
C SER A 206 -7.67 -20.22 -2.23
N PRO A 207 -6.66 -20.65 -1.46
CA PRO A 207 -6.63 -20.45 0.00
C PRO A 207 -6.37 -18.97 0.37
N TRP A 208 -6.08 -18.12 -0.61
CA TRP A 208 -5.87 -16.69 -0.43
C TRP A 208 -7.16 -15.92 -0.63
N ARG A 209 -7.50 -15.11 0.37
CA ARG A 209 -8.60 -14.15 0.34
C ARG A 209 -8.05 -12.73 0.14
N GLY A 210 -8.70 -11.96 -0.72
CA GLY A 210 -8.40 -10.54 -0.93
C GLY A 210 -8.98 -9.64 0.16
N GLY A 211 -8.36 -8.48 0.34
CA GLY A 211 -8.79 -7.46 1.31
C GLY A 211 -7.65 -6.93 2.18
N GLU A 212 -7.82 -5.69 2.62
CA GLU A 212 -7.01 -5.04 3.65
C GLU A 212 -7.16 -5.77 5.00
N THR A 213 -8.39 -6.17 5.35
CA THR A 213 -8.73 -6.82 6.63
C THR A 213 -8.00 -8.15 6.78
N GLU A 214 -8.13 -9.03 5.78
CA GLU A 214 -7.42 -10.31 5.75
C GLU A 214 -5.91 -10.06 5.75
N GLY A 215 -5.47 -9.06 4.96
CA GLY A 215 -4.11 -8.53 4.92
C GLY A 215 -3.51 -8.35 6.30
N LEU A 216 -4.13 -7.47 7.09
CA LEU A 216 -3.67 -7.11 8.42
C LEU A 216 -3.73 -8.31 9.38
N GLN A 217 -4.78 -9.12 9.28
CA GLN A 217 -4.93 -10.30 10.13
C GLN A 217 -3.78 -11.30 9.95
N ARG A 218 -3.40 -11.67 8.72
CA ARG A 218 -2.29 -12.62 8.57
C ARG A 218 -0.93 -11.97 8.86
N LEU A 219 -0.79 -10.66 8.70
CA LEU A 219 0.41 -9.96 9.16
C LEU A 219 0.56 -10.12 10.68
N GLU A 220 -0.48 -9.79 11.44
CA GLU A 220 -0.47 -9.93 12.91
C GLU A 220 -0.26 -11.38 13.34
N GLN A 221 -0.92 -12.32 12.67
CA GLN A 221 -0.74 -13.74 12.91
C GLN A 221 0.70 -14.17 12.66
N HIS A 222 1.29 -13.78 11.53
CA HIS A 222 2.66 -14.14 11.19
C HIS A 222 3.68 -13.59 12.20
N LEU A 223 3.50 -12.33 12.62
CA LEU A 223 4.36 -11.72 13.65
C LEU A 223 4.23 -12.50 14.97
N THR A 224 3.00 -12.83 15.38
CA THR A 224 2.73 -13.62 16.59
C THR A 224 3.35 -15.01 16.53
N ASP A 225 3.23 -15.69 15.38
CA ASP A 225 3.81 -17.01 15.15
C ASP A 225 5.34 -16.97 15.26
N GLN A 226 5.99 -15.92 14.73
CA GLN A 226 7.44 -15.75 14.88
C GLN A 226 7.87 -15.53 16.35
N VAL A 227 7.12 -14.75 17.13
CA VAL A 227 7.41 -14.56 18.58
C VAL A 227 7.33 -15.89 19.34
N SER A 228 6.39 -16.76 18.98
CA SER A 228 6.23 -18.08 19.62
C SER A 228 7.39 -19.04 19.34
N LEU A 229 8.19 -18.76 18.30
CA LEU A 229 9.24 -19.61 17.77
C LEU A 229 10.65 -19.19 18.24
N ASP A 230 10.82 -18.03 18.88
CA ASP A 230 12.11 -17.53 19.40
C ASP A 230 12.70 -18.36 20.56
N PHE A 231 11.97 -19.34 21.12
CA PHE A 231 12.52 -20.27 22.11
C PHE A 231 13.19 -21.54 21.52
N THR A 232 13.05 -21.81 20.22
CA THR A 232 13.63 -23.02 19.59
C THR A 232 14.38 -22.77 18.27
N TRP A 233 14.29 -21.57 17.68
CA TRP A 233 14.81 -21.31 16.33
C TRP A 233 16.30 -20.99 16.21
N VAL A 234 17.01 -20.64 17.29
CA VAL A 234 18.46 -20.35 17.22
C VAL A 234 19.26 -21.56 16.69
N MET A 235 18.71 -22.79 16.75
CA MET A 235 19.37 -23.99 16.22
C MET A 235 19.11 -24.30 14.74
N LEU A 236 18.09 -23.72 14.08
CA LEU A 236 17.62 -24.20 12.77
C LEU A 236 17.88 -23.25 11.59
N VAL A 237 18.36 -22.02 11.83
CA VAL A 237 18.76 -21.07 10.77
C VAL A 237 20.00 -21.54 9.97
N ALA A 238 20.67 -22.63 10.39
CA ALA A 238 21.74 -23.26 9.62
C ALA A 238 21.26 -24.01 8.35
N LEU A 239 19.95 -24.20 8.14
CA LEU A 239 19.42 -24.96 7.00
C LEU A 239 18.36 -24.17 6.21
N GLY A 240 18.82 -23.12 5.54
CA GLY A 240 18.25 -22.50 4.33
C GLY A 240 16.79 -22.79 3.93
N GLU A 241 15.82 -22.06 4.49
CA GLU A 241 14.48 -21.92 3.92
C GLU A 241 14.09 -20.45 3.70
N LEU A 242 14.37 -19.97 2.49
CA LEU A 242 13.95 -18.68 1.92
C LEU A 242 12.52 -18.74 1.33
N ARG A 243 11.59 -19.48 1.95
CA ARG A 243 10.26 -19.77 1.36
C ARG A 243 9.08 -18.93 1.87
N LEU A 244 9.19 -18.22 3.00
CA LEU A 244 8.01 -17.62 3.66
C LEU A 244 7.75 -16.13 3.33
N VAL A 245 8.75 -15.38 2.87
CA VAL A 245 8.59 -13.93 2.62
C VAL A 245 7.86 -13.65 1.29
N SER A 246 7.85 -14.60 0.34
CA SER A 246 7.18 -14.39 -0.96
C SER A 246 5.64 -14.45 -0.88
N SER A 247 5.07 -14.96 0.22
CA SER A 247 3.62 -15.09 0.38
C SER A 247 2.92 -13.75 0.66
N PHE A 248 3.65 -12.74 1.14
CA PHE A 248 3.12 -11.38 1.36
C PHE A 248 2.99 -10.57 0.07
N TYR A 249 3.75 -10.90 -0.99
CA TYR A 249 3.71 -10.19 -2.28
C TYR A 249 2.38 -10.32 -3.02
N VAL A 250 1.51 -11.25 -2.63
CA VAL A 250 0.16 -11.38 -3.19
C VAL A 250 -0.73 -10.21 -2.74
N TRP A 251 -0.37 -9.53 -1.65
CA TRP A 251 -1.18 -8.50 -1.01
C TRP A 251 -0.71 -7.10 -1.33
N PHE A 252 -1.12 -6.61 -2.49
CA PHE A 252 -1.12 -5.18 -2.83
C PHE A 252 -2.03 -4.33 -1.91
N CYS A 253 -2.76 -4.95 -0.98
CA CYS A 253 -3.62 -4.28 0.01
C CYS A 253 -2.89 -3.93 1.32
N LEU A 254 -1.65 -4.39 1.53
CA LEU A 254 -0.85 -4.05 2.70
C LEU A 254 0.19 -3.00 2.35
N ASP A 255 0.35 -2.03 3.24
CA ASP A 255 1.39 -1.03 3.12
C ASP A 255 2.78 -1.55 3.58
N LEU A 256 3.82 -1.20 2.82
CA LEU A 256 5.20 -1.60 3.11
C LEU A 256 5.81 -0.82 4.29
N GLU A 257 5.47 0.45 4.44
CA GLU A 257 5.91 1.31 5.54
C GLU A 257 5.30 0.83 6.86
N LYS A 258 4.03 0.43 6.87
CA LYS A 258 3.38 -0.20 8.03
C LYS A 258 4.01 -1.54 8.37
N LEU A 259 4.34 -2.38 7.38
CA LEU A 259 5.09 -3.63 7.59
C LEU A 259 6.45 -3.38 8.28
N LEU A 260 7.18 -2.36 7.85
CA LEU A 260 8.45 -1.97 8.46
C LEU A 260 8.28 -1.33 9.84
N SER A 261 7.30 -0.45 10.00
CA SER A 261 6.98 0.20 11.28
C SER A 261 6.60 -0.82 12.35
N CYS A 262 5.78 -1.83 12.01
CA CYS A 262 5.47 -2.94 12.93
C CYS A 262 6.73 -3.72 13.34
N ARG A 263 7.67 -3.94 12.43
CA ARG A 263 8.94 -4.62 12.72
C ARG A 263 9.88 -3.78 13.59
N VAL A 264 9.94 -2.47 13.34
CA VAL A 264 10.74 -1.51 14.14
C VAL A 264 10.14 -1.35 15.54
N LEU A 265 8.82 -1.19 15.67
CA LEU A 265 8.12 -1.15 16.95
C LEU A 265 8.30 -2.46 17.74
N PHE A 266 8.32 -3.60 17.07
CA PHE A 266 8.61 -4.89 17.70
C PHE A 266 10.06 -4.98 18.21
N GLN A 267 11.05 -4.53 17.42
CA GLN A 267 12.45 -4.44 17.86
C GLN A 267 12.64 -3.44 19.01
N LEU A 268 11.93 -2.31 18.99
CA LEU A 268 11.93 -1.33 20.08
C LEU A 268 11.23 -1.88 21.34
N TRP A 269 10.15 -2.65 21.19
CA TRP A 269 9.47 -3.33 22.30
C TRP A 269 10.38 -4.36 22.98
N LEU A 270 11.15 -5.14 22.21
CA LEU A 270 12.22 -6.01 22.73
C LEU A 270 13.36 -5.23 23.42
N SER A 271 13.50 -3.94 23.11
CA SER A 271 14.51 -3.05 23.71
C SER A 271 14.05 -2.39 25.01
N PHE A 272 12.75 -2.50 25.37
CA PHE A 272 12.25 -2.06 26.67
C PHE A 272 12.52 -3.14 27.74
N PRO A 273 13.13 -2.79 28.88
CA PRO A 273 13.35 -3.75 29.95
C PRO A 273 12.01 -4.19 30.54
N LEU A 274 11.59 -5.42 30.23
CA LEU A 274 10.57 -6.12 31.01
C LEU A 274 11.09 -6.26 32.46
N PRO A 275 10.29 -5.90 33.48
CA PRO A 275 10.71 -6.01 34.87
C PRO A 275 10.90 -7.49 35.23
N GLY A 276 12.15 -7.94 35.28
CA GLY A 276 12.51 -9.32 35.64
C GLY A 276 13.76 -9.89 34.98
N LEU A 277 14.34 -9.24 33.96
CA LEU A 277 15.51 -9.76 33.22
C LEU A 277 16.68 -8.76 33.22
N SER A 278 17.17 -8.38 34.41
CA SER A 278 18.30 -7.45 34.57
C SER A 278 19.69 -8.08 34.35
N SER A 279 19.80 -9.39 34.14
CA SER A 279 21.09 -10.09 34.12
C SER A 279 21.67 -10.40 32.74
N TRP A 280 20.94 -10.12 31.63
CA TRP A 280 21.37 -10.50 30.28
C TRP A 280 21.43 -9.35 29.25
N GLN A 281 21.09 -8.13 29.64
CA GLN A 281 21.17 -6.96 28.75
C GLN A 281 22.59 -6.60 28.25
N PRO A 282 23.69 -6.78 29.01
CA PRO A 282 25.01 -6.34 28.54
C PRO A 282 25.54 -7.15 27.34
N SER A 283 25.18 -8.42 27.24
CA SER A 283 25.68 -9.35 26.20
C SER A 283 24.99 -9.19 24.83
N LEU A 284 23.80 -8.58 24.80
CA LEU A 284 23.07 -8.29 23.56
C LEU A 284 23.55 -6.98 22.92
N LEU A 285 23.91 -5.97 23.72
CA LEU A 285 24.39 -4.68 23.21
C LEU A 285 25.81 -4.73 22.63
N SER A 286 26.66 -5.67 23.06
CA SER A 286 28.03 -5.77 22.56
C SER A 286 28.13 -6.31 21.13
N TRP A 287 27.09 -6.98 20.62
CA TRP A 287 27.05 -7.48 19.23
C TRP A 287 26.67 -6.41 18.20
N PHE A 288 26.18 -5.24 18.63
CA PHE A 288 25.67 -4.19 17.75
C PHE A 288 26.54 -2.92 17.70
N ASN A 289 27.76 -2.95 18.23
CA ASN A 289 28.69 -1.82 18.14
C ASN A 289 29.61 -1.97 16.90
N PRO A 290 29.50 -1.17 15.83
CA PRO A 290 30.26 -1.37 14.59
C PRO A 290 31.75 -1.03 14.67
N ASN A 291 32.25 -0.59 15.83
CA ASN A 291 33.63 -0.07 15.98
C ASN A 291 34.60 -0.99 16.75
N GLN A 292 34.32 -2.30 16.88
CA GLN A 292 35.29 -3.26 17.42
C GLN A 292 35.75 -4.30 16.39
N GLN A 293 36.41 -3.84 15.32
CA GLN A 293 37.44 -4.63 14.65
C GLN A 293 38.58 -3.70 14.26
N LEU A 294 39.56 -3.53 15.14
CA LEU A 294 40.92 -3.10 14.84
C LEU A 294 41.75 -3.25 16.13
N ASN A 295 42.41 -4.40 16.28
CA ASN A 295 43.74 -4.57 16.88
C ASN A 295 43.91 -5.97 17.45
N THR A 296 44.40 -6.91 16.62
CA THR A 296 45.23 -8.03 17.07
C THR A 296 46.20 -8.39 15.95
N THR A 297 47.26 -7.60 15.81
CA THR A 297 48.53 -8.08 15.24
C THR A 297 49.23 -8.92 16.31
N GLN A 298 49.50 -10.20 16.02
CA GLN A 298 50.50 -10.99 16.75
C GLN A 298 51.65 -11.35 15.81
N PRO A 299 52.91 -11.38 16.31
CA PRO A 299 54.10 -11.53 15.48
C PRO A 299 54.44 -13.00 15.21
N LEU A 300 55.02 -13.23 14.04
CA LEU A 300 55.65 -14.50 13.64
C LEU A 300 56.98 -14.69 14.39
N THR A 301 57.12 -15.85 15.03
CA THR A 301 58.40 -16.52 15.32
C THR A 301 58.30 -17.94 14.83
#